data_AF-A0A2N6G2Z2-F1
#
_entry.id   AF-A0A2N6G2Z2-F1
#
_cell.length_a   1.000
_cell.length_b   1.000
_cell.length_c   1.000
_cell.angle_alpha   90.00
_cell.angle_beta   90.00
_cell.angle_gamma   90.00
#
_symmetry.space_group_name_H-M   'P 1'
#
loop_
_entity.id
_entity.type
_entity.pdbx_description
1 polymer ?
#
loop_
_entity_poly.entity_id
_entity_poly.type
_entity_poly.pdbx_seq_one_letter_code
_entity_poly.pdbx_strand_id
1 'polypeptide(L)'
;MKNILKVSSVLFLALFILAGCRTAAVYNVNNDPIEVNASMEKVYKAIKIAGASKGWIITQVKPGLAMGKIMLRQHQAVVEIPYNEKSFSIKYKSSLNLKYSSQTNQIHQNYNGWVQNLENAINLQLSMYAK
;
A
#
# COMPACT_ATOMS: atom_id res chain seq x y z
N MET A 1 -7.18 -55.88 -34.63
CA MET A 1 -5.88 -55.38 -35.14
C MET A 1 -5.97 -53.88 -35.29
N LYS A 2 -4.86 -53.22 -34.96
CA LYS A 2 -4.63 -51.78 -34.81
C LYS A 2 -4.69 -51.03 -36.16
N ASN A 3 -4.81 -49.70 -36.07
CA ASN A 3 -4.28 -48.65 -36.98
C ASN A 3 -5.21 -48.14 -38.11
N ILE A 4 -5.32 -46.84 -38.46
CA ILE A 4 -4.58 -45.61 -38.16
C ILE A 4 -5.43 -44.35 -38.50
N LEU A 5 -5.13 -43.27 -37.78
CA LEU A 5 -5.47 -41.85 -37.87
C LEU A 5 -5.77 -41.19 -39.24
N LYS A 6 -6.59 -40.10 -39.23
CA LYS A 6 -6.20 -38.69 -39.59
C LYS A 6 -7.35 -37.66 -39.40
N VAL A 7 -7.23 -36.72 -38.43
CA VAL A 7 -7.07 -35.23 -38.55
C VAL A 7 -8.33 -34.46 -39.05
N SER A 8 -8.99 -33.59 -38.27
CA SER A 8 -8.66 -32.16 -37.96
C SER A 8 -9.60 -31.65 -36.84
N SER A 9 -9.15 -31.08 -35.69
CA SER A 9 -8.69 -29.68 -35.51
C SER A 9 -9.82 -28.66 -35.76
N VAL A 10 -10.27 -27.72 -34.92
CA VAL A 10 -9.80 -26.95 -33.75
C VAL A 10 -11.09 -26.28 -33.20
N LEU A 11 -11.39 -26.22 -31.90
CA LEU A 11 -11.33 -24.97 -31.13
C LEU A 11 -11.68 -25.27 -29.66
N PHE A 12 -10.82 -26.04 -28.98
CA PHE A 12 -10.84 -26.11 -27.53
C PHE A 12 -10.34 -24.76 -27.01
N LEU A 13 -11.30 -23.94 -26.61
CA LEU A 13 -11.25 -22.86 -25.62
C LEU A 13 -9.84 -22.61 -25.06
N ALA A 14 -9.11 -21.68 -25.68
CA ALA A 14 -7.91 -21.11 -25.10
C ALA A 14 -8.32 -20.36 -23.82
N LEU A 15 -8.32 -21.05 -22.69
CA LEU A 15 -8.31 -20.42 -21.37
C LEU A 15 -7.02 -19.60 -21.29
N PHE A 16 -7.13 -18.31 -21.61
CA PHE A 16 -6.10 -17.33 -21.29
C PHE A 16 -5.95 -17.27 -19.77
N ILE A 17 -4.99 -18.02 -19.22
CA ILE A 17 -4.50 -17.79 -17.88
C ILE A 17 -3.67 -16.51 -17.95
N LEU A 18 -4.32 -15.36 -17.80
CA LEU A 18 -3.67 -14.09 -17.52
C LEU A 18 -3.05 -14.16 -16.12
N ALA A 19 -1.90 -14.81 -15.99
CA ALA A 19 -1.03 -14.64 -14.85
C ALA A 19 -0.37 -13.24 -14.96
N GLY A 20 -1.15 -12.20 -14.66
CA GLY A 20 -0.63 -10.83 -14.61
C GLY A 20 0.53 -10.75 -13.63
N CYS A 21 1.56 -9.98 -13.98
CA CYS A 21 2.66 -9.64 -13.07
C CYS A 21 2.06 -9.11 -11.77
N ARG A 22 2.25 -9.85 -10.67
CA ARG A 22 1.72 -9.50 -9.34
C ARG A 22 2.54 -8.41 -8.64
N THR A 23 3.58 -7.90 -9.29
CA THR A 23 4.45 -6.83 -8.78
C THR A 23 4.24 -5.53 -9.55
N ALA A 24 4.46 -4.42 -8.87
CA ALA A 24 4.41 -3.06 -9.41
C ALA A 24 5.51 -2.22 -8.77
N ALA A 25 5.84 -1.07 -9.36
CA ALA A 25 6.73 -0.10 -8.72
C ALA A 25 6.18 0.28 -7.33
N VAL A 26 7.08 0.43 -6.35
CA VAL A 26 6.71 0.84 -4.99
C VAL A 26 6.01 2.20 -5.03
N TYR A 27 4.78 2.25 -4.52
CA TYR A 27 4.05 3.48 -4.32
C TYR A 27 4.47 4.14 -3.00
N ASN A 28 4.91 5.38 -3.08
CA ASN A 28 5.16 6.25 -1.95
C ASN A 28 4.31 7.51 -2.09
N VAL A 29 3.76 7.97 -0.97
CA VAL A 29 3.09 9.26 -0.89
C VAL A 29 4.14 10.30 -0.55
N ASN A 30 4.29 11.33 -1.38
CA ASN A 30 5.32 12.35 -1.24
C ASN A 30 4.68 13.71 -1.01
N ASN A 31 4.85 14.26 0.19
CA ASN A 31 4.40 15.60 0.59
C ASN A 31 2.92 15.88 0.26
N ASP A 32 2.02 14.94 0.58
CA ASP A 32 0.58 15.13 0.44
C ASP A 32 0.14 16.34 1.29
N PRO A 33 -0.45 17.39 0.69
CA PRO A 33 -0.77 18.62 1.41
C PRO A 33 -1.89 18.43 2.43
N ILE A 34 -1.77 19.14 3.55
CA ILE A 34 -2.81 19.25 4.56
C ILE A 34 -3.49 20.61 4.37
N GLU A 35 -4.71 20.58 3.85
CA GLU A 35 -5.47 21.80 3.51
C GLU A 35 -6.20 22.43 4.70
N VAL A 36 -6.15 21.78 5.87
CA VAL A 36 -6.80 22.22 7.10
C VAL A 36 -5.77 22.77 8.09
N ASN A 37 -6.17 23.75 8.91
CA ASN A 37 -5.33 24.21 10.01
C ASN A 37 -5.38 23.21 11.18
N ALA A 38 -4.36 22.36 11.27
CA ALA A 38 -4.21 21.35 12.31
C ALA A 38 -2.80 21.42 12.91
N SER A 39 -2.71 21.39 14.25
CA SER A 39 -1.42 21.25 14.94
C SER A 39 -0.78 19.90 14.62
N MET A 40 0.55 19.79 14.75
CA MET A 40 1.25 18.52 14.56
C MET A 40 0.67 17.36 15.39
N GLU A 41 0.18 17.64 16.60
CA GLU A 41 -0.47 16.63 17.43
C GLU A 41 -1.77 16.11 16.82
N LYS A 42 -2.59 17.00 16.25
CA LYS A 42 -3.82 16.62 15.54
C LYS A 42 -3.52 15.83 14.27
N VAL A 43 -2.46 16.20 13.55
CA VAL A 43 -2.00 15.46 12.36
C VAL A 43 -1.58 14.05 12.76
N TYR A 44 -0.75 13.90 13.80
CA TYR A 44 -0.39 12.58 14.31
C TYR A 44 -1.61 11.76 14.76
N LYS A 45 -2.56 12.40 15.46
CA LYS A 45 -3.80 11.75 15.89
C LYS A 45 -4.62 11.25 14.70
N ALA A 46 -4.76 12.05 13.64
CA ALA A 46 -5.41 11.65 12.40
C ALA A 46 -4.70 10.44 11.75
N ILE A 47 -3.37 10.46 11.67
CA ILE A 47 -2.57 9.34 11.15
C ILE A 47 -2.82 8.07 11.96
N LYS A 48 -2.83 8.18 13.30
CA LYS A 48 -3.05 7.03 14.19
C LYS A 48 -4.46 6.43 14.03
N ILE A 49 -5.50 7.27 13.96
CA ILE A 49 -6.89 6.82 13.79
C ILE A 49 -7.09 6.21 12.40
N ALA A 50 -6.59 6.87 11.36
CA ALA A 50 -6.61 6.37 9.98
C ALA A 50 -5.93 5.01 9.87
N GLY A 51 -4.73 4.88 10.44
CA GLY A 51 -3.99 3.62 10.48
C GLY A 51 -4.78 2.51 11.15
N ALA A 52 -5.32 2.74 12.35
CA ALA A 52 -6.14 1.76 13.05
C ALA A 52 -7.36 1.31 12.21
N SER A 53 -8.04 2.24 11.54
CA SER A 53 -9.19 1.93 10.67
C SER A 53 -8.85 1.06 9.45
N LYS A 54 -7.57 1.03 9.05
CA LYS A 54 -7.06 0.27 7.90
C LYS A 54 -6.19 -0.92 8.32
N GLY A 55 -6.17 -1.28 9.61
CA GLY A 55 -5.39 -2.41 10.13
C GLY A 55 -3.89 -2.14 10.29
N TRP A 56 -3.46 -0.88 10.22
CA TRP A 56 -2.09 -0.48 10.54
C TRP A 56 -1.96 -0.18 12.03
N ILE A 57 -0.87 -0.65 12.62
CA ILE A 57 -0.41 -0.22 13.94
C ILE A 57 0.52 0.97 13.73
N ILE A 58 0.11 2.15 14.23
CA ILE A 58 0.88 3.39 14.12
C ILE A 58 1.53 3.72 15.47
N THR A 59 2.83 3.98 15.45
CA THR A 59 3.62 4.42 16.60
C THR A 59 4.38 5.70 16.28
N GLN A 60 4.35 6.68 17.17
CA GLN A 60 5.21 7.86 17.07
C GLN A 60 6.65 7.47 17.40
N VAL A 61 7.57 7.71 16.48
CA VAL A 61 9.01 7.50 16.72
C VAL A 61 9.59 8.73 17.41
N LYS A 62 9.20 9.92 16.93
CA LYS A 62 9.53 11.24 17.49
C LYS A 62 8.53 12.28 16.94
N PRO A 63 8.48 13.52 17.46
CA PRO A 63 7.70 14.58 16.85
C PRO A 63 7.99 14.71 15.34
N GLY A 64 6.94 14.73 14.53
CA GLY A 64 7.03 14.80 13.06
C GLY A 64 7.40 13.49 12.34
N LEU A 65 7.52 12.36 13.06
CA LEU A 65 7.78 11.05 12.45
C LEU A 65 7.01 9.93 13.14
N ALA A 66 6.14 9.28 12.38
CA ALA A 66 5.47 8.04 12.78
C ALA A 66 5.99 6.84 11.98
N MET A 67 5.76 5.65 12.51
CA MET A 67 5.99 4.38 11.84
C MET A 67 4.69 3.60 11.80
N GLY A 68 4.35 3.06 10.62
CA GLY A 68 3.21 2.18 10.43
C GLY A 68 3.64 0.76 10.15
N LYS A 69 3.02 -0.21 10.80
CA LYS A 69 3.20 -1.65 10.53
C LYS A 69 1.84 -2.29 10.23
N ILE A 70 1.76 -3.06 9.15
CA ILE A 70 0.62 -3.92 8.84
C ILE A 70 1.07 -5.37 8.70
N MET A 71 0.23 -6.30 9.17
CA MET A 71 0.43 -7.74 9.05
C MET A 71 -0.89 -8.38 8.62
N LEU A 72 -0.90 -9.00 7.45
CA LEU A 72 -2.06 -9.71 6.92
C LEU A 72 -1.63 -11.12 6.49
N ARG A 73 -2.06 -12.11 7.28
CA ARG A 73 -1.63 -13.52 7.13
C ARG A 73 -0.09 -13.58 7.17
N GLN A 74 0.55 -14.03 6.09
CA GLN A 74 2.00 -14.12 5.96
C GLN A 74 2.68 -12.83 5.45
N HIS A 75 1.93 -11.83 5.02
CA HIS A 75 2.48 -10.61 4.40
C HIS A 75 2.61 -9.50 5.42
N GLN A 76 3.74 -8.78 5.41
CA GLN A 76 3.99 -7.66 6.30
C GLN A 76 4.60 -6.48 5.55
N ALA A 77 4.23 -5.28 5.94
CA ALA A 77 4.86 -4.05 5.48
C ALA A 77 5.10 -3.09 6.65
N VAL A 78 6.20 -2.35 6.56
CA VAL A 78 6.54 -1.25 7.45
C VAL A 78 6.75 0.00 6.60
N VAL A 79 6.16 1.10 7.04
CA VAL A 79 6.29 2.42 6.42
C VAL A 79 6.75 3.46 7.43
N GLU A 80 7.51 4.44 6.97
CA GLU A 80 7.75 5.68 7.70
C GLU A 80 6.75 6.74 7.23
N ILE A 81 6.23 7.50 8.18
CA ILE A 81 5.25 8.56 7.93
C ILE A 81 5.81 9.86 8.52
N PRO A 82 6.70 10.57 7.80
CA PRO A 82 7.05 11.94 8.14
C PRO A 82 5.82 12.84 8.01
N TYR A 83 5.62 13.75 8.96
CA TYR A 83 4.51 14.70 8.93
C TYR A 83 4.87 16.02 9.60
N ASN A 84 4.15 17.07 9.23
CA ASN A 84 4.16 18.37 9.87
C ASN A 84 2.73 18.97 9.77
N GLU A 85 2.56 20.26 10.05
CA GLU A 85 1.25 20.93 10.00
C GLU A 85 0.70 21.15 8.58
N LYS A 86 1.58 21.08 7.56
CA LYS A 86 1.29 21.40 6.16
C LYS A 86 1.28 20.19 5.24
N SER A 87 1.93 19.09 5.60
CA SER A 87 2.01 17.89 4.76
C SER A 87 2.35 16.63 5.53
N PHE A 88 2.06 15.48 4.92
CA PHE A 88 2.61 14.20 5.34
C PHE A 88 3.17 13.40 4.16
N SER A 89 3.84 12.29 4.43
CA SER A 89 4.33 11.34 3.44
C SER A 89 4.13 9.93 3.94
N ILE A 90 4.12 8.93 3.05
CA ILE A 90 4.13 7.52 3.41
C ILE A 90 5.22 6.85 2.58
N LYS A 91 6.29 6.42 3.25
CA LYS A 91 7.50 5.92 2.61
C LYS A 91 7.73 4.47 2.99
N TYR A 92 7.93 3.63 1.98
CA TYR A 92 8.34 2.24 2.19
C TYR A 92 9.60 2.16 3.07
N LYS A 93 9.56 1.30 4.09
CA LYS A 93 10.72 1.01 4.94
C LYS A 93 11.20 -0.43 4.76
N SER A 94 10.31 -1.39 4.95
CA SER A 94 10.62 -2.82 4.81
C SER A 94 9.37 -3.66 4.60
N SER A 95 9.55 -4.90 4.16
CA SER A 95 8.45 -5.85 3.99
C SER A 95 8.90 -7.30 4.18
N LEU A 96 7.91 -8.15 4.45
CA LEU A 96 8.05 -9.60 4.44
C LEU A 96 7.01 -10.20 3.48
N ASN A 97 7.45 -11.16 2.66
CA ASN A 97 6.62 -11.89 1.69
C ASN A 97 5.93 -11.02 0.62
N LEU A 98 6.41 -9.78 0.39
CA LEU A 98 5.89 -8.89 -0.65
C LEU A 98 6.76 -8.82 -1.90
N LYS A 99 7.74 -9.73 -2.06
CA LYS A 99 8.60 -9.80 -3.26
C LYS A 99 9.28 -8.46 -3.59
N TYR A 100 9.67 -7.69 -2.57
CA TYR A 100 10.37 -6.44 -2.79
C TYR A 100 11.75 -6.70 -3.43
N SER A 101 12.05 -5.99 -4.52
CA SER A 101 13.37 -5.96 -5.14
C SER A 101 13.89 -4.53 -5.12
N SER A 102 15.05 -4.31 -4.49
CA SER A 102 15.71 -3.00 -4.46
C SER A 102 16.30 -2.62 -5.82
N GLN A 103 16.66 -3.59 -6.67
CA GLN A 103 17.23 -3.36 -8.00
C GLN A 103 16.20 -2.77 -8.96
N THR A 104 14.96 -3.29 -8.92
CA THR A 104 13.88 -2.85 -9.81
C THR A 104 12.89 -1.90 -9.13
N ASN A 105 13.04 -1.69 -7.82
CA ASN A 105 12.09 -0.98 -6.96
C ASN A 105 10.64 -1.46 -7.14
N GLN A 106 10.46 -2.77 -7.27
CA GLN A 106 9.14 -3.40 -7.42
C GLN A 106 8.74 -4.15 -6.14
N ILE A 107 7.43 -4.25 -5.92
CA ILE A 107 6.80 -4.91 -4.78
C ILE A 107 5.44 -5.49 -5.17
N HIS A 108 4.93 -6.47 -4.43
CA HIS A 108 3.62 -7.06 -4.64
C HIS A 108 2.52 -5.97 -4.60
N GLN A 109 1.61 -5.98 -5.59
CA GLN A 109 0.61 -4.92 -5.81
C GLN A 109 -0.25 -4.57 -4.58
N ASN A 110 -0.58 -5.56 -3.76
CA ASN A 110 -1.31 -5.34 -2.49
C ASN A 110 -0.68 -4.28 -1.59
N TYR A 111 0.65 -4.16 -1.57
CA TYR A 111 1.33 -3.12 -0.78
C TYR A 111 0.86 -1.72 -1.20
N ASN A 112 0.84 -1.43 -2.51
CA ASN A 112 0.40 -0.13 -3.01
C ASN A 112 -1.05 0.13 -2.62
N GLY A 113 -1.92 -0.88 -2.72
CA GLY A 113 -3.30 -0.78 -2.26
C GLY A 113 -3.41 -0.48 -0.76
N TRP A 114 -2.55 -1.03 0.09
CA TRP A 114 -2.55 -0.72 1.52
C TRP A 114 -2.09 0.71 1.81
N VAL A 115 -1.09 1.21 1.08
CA VAL A 115 -0.60 2.59 1.22
C VAL A 115 -1.65 3.59 0.75
N GLN A 116 -2.26 3.38 -0.41
CA GLN A 116 -3.34 4.24 -0.93
C GLN A 116 -4.55 4.26 0.02
N ASN A 117 -4.92 3.11 0.60
CA ASN A 117 -5.98 3.06 1.59
C ASN A 117 -5.65 3.84 2.87
N LEU A 118 -4.37 3.82 3.29
CA LEU A 118 -3.90 4.58 4.43
C LEU A 118 -3.91 6.08 4.14
N GLU A 119 -3.37 6.51 3.00
CA GLU A 119 -3.39 7.90 2.52
C GLU A 119 -4.81 8.48 2.52
N ASN A 120 -5.74 7.81 1.83
CA ASN A 120 -7.14 8.23 1.77
C ASN A 120 -7.79 8.33 3.16
N ALA A 121 -7.46 7.40 4.07
CA ALA A 121 -7.96 7.44 5.43
C ALA A 121 -7.37 8.60 6.24
N ILE A 122 -6.09 8.93 6.04
CA ILE A 122 -5.43 10.08 6.68
C ILE A 122 -6.11 11.37 6.22
N ASN A 123 -6.31 11.53 4.92
CA ASN A 123 -6.99 12.69 4.35
C ASN A 123 -8.43 12.83 4.86
N LEU A 124 -9.17 11.71 4.96
CA LEU A 124 -10.50 11.71 5.56
C LEU A 124 -10.49 12.11 7.04
N GLN A 125 -9.50 11.66 7.83
CA GLN A 125 -9.39 12.07 9.23
C GLN A 125 -8.98 13.53 9.39
N LEU A 126 -8.11 14.04 8.51
CA LEU A 126 -7.70 15.43 8.52
C LEU A 126 -8.86 16.37 8.13
N SER A 127 -9.69 15.99 7.15
CA SER A 127 -10.83 16.82 6.73
C SER A 127 -11.85 17.05 7.86
N MET A 128 -11.89 16.19 8.88
CA MET A 128 -12.72 16.41 10.08
C MET A 128 -12.27 17.61 10.92
N TYR A 129 -11.08 18.17 10.68
CA TYR A 129 -10.60 19.40 11.30
C TYR A 129 -10.88 20.66 10.46
N ALA A 130 -11.48 20.52 9.27
CA ALA A 130 -11.98 21.67 8.51
C ALA A 130 -13.06 22.36 9.35
N LYS A 131 -12.86 23.67 9.59
CA LYS A 131 -13.84 24.54 10.23
C LYS A 131 -14.37 25.52 9.21
#